data_AF-A0A7S0FV93-F1
#
_entry.id   AF-A0A7S0FV93-F1
#
_cell.length_a   1.000
_cell.length_b   1.000
_cell.length_c   1.000
_cell.angle_alpha   90.00
_cell.angle_beta   90.00
_cell.angle_gamma   90.00
#
_symmetry.space_group_name_H-M   'P 1'
#
loop_
_entity.id
_entity.type
_entity.pdbx_description
1 polymer ?
#
loop_
_entity_poly.entity_id
_entity_poly.type
_entity_poly.pdbx_seq_one_letter_code
_entity_poly.pdbx_strand_id
1 'polypeptide(L)'
;MSSETPPHVELDLPDRLIVHKPPGWEVDTTDAGDARHLSTFLRLVLPWPLSQDAAHGYGFLHRLDTPSSGLILVAKTFQAYYDLKFQLTTEDLTRDYIVLSHGLLSASGLDIDERVYYWRHDGGLPSTVCSRGRPSQTCLRALGQCRRAHILSLLAVRIRTGRRHQIRAHTLHVDLPTVCDGKYAATRVFIVQGRGLCMA
;
A
#
# COMPACT_ATOMS: atom_id res chain seq x y z
N MET A 1 -3.33 21.78 14.77
CA MET A 1 -3.23 20.36 15.17
C MET A 1 -4.30 19.62 14.39
N SER A 2 -3.97 18.84 13.34
CA SER A 2 -5.02 18.02 12.70
C SER A 2 -5.36 16.88 13.63
N SER A 3 -6.65 16.63 13.81
CA SER A 3 -7.16 15.34 14.25
C SER A 3 -6.66 14.26 13.29
N GLU A 4 -5.77 13.39 13.74
CA GLU A 4 -5.55 12.11 13.04
C GLU A 4 -6.86 11.33 13.12
N THR A 5 -7.46 11.03 11.98
CA THR A 5 -8.64 10.17 11.92
C THR A 5 -8.22 8.76 12.34
N PRO A 6 -8.86 8.14 13.35
CA PRO A 6 -8.59 6.75 13.69
C PRO A 6 -9.00 5.83 12.53
N PRO A 7 -8.54 4.58 12.51
CA PRO A 7 -9.09 3.59 11.58
C PRO A 7 -10.60 3.45 11.77
N HIS A 8 -11.30 3.12 10.70
CA HIS A 8 -12.74 2.88 10.74
C HIS A 8 -13.16 1.83 9.71
N VAL A 9 -14.30 1.21 9.97
CA VAL A 9 -14.90 0.23 9.06
C VAL A 9 -15.70 1.00 8.01
N GLU A 10 -15.36 0.82 6.74
CA GLU A 10 -16.04 1.43 5.59
C GLU A 10 -17.24 0.60 5.15
N LEU A 11 -17.11 -0.73 5.22
CA LEU A 11 -18.15 -1.67 4.85
C LEU A 11 -18.06 -2.91 5.75
N ASP A 12 -19.19 -3.31 6.33
CA ASP A 12 -19.30 -4.55 7.09
C ASP A 12 -20.35 -5.46 6.44
N LEU A 13 -19.91 -6.63 5.99
CA LEU A 13 -20.75 -7.68 5.44
C LEU A 13 -20.75 -8.88 6.40
N PRO A 14 -21.67 -9.84 6.22
CA PRO A 14 -21.73 -11.00 7.12
C PRO A 14 -20.41 -11.77 7.22
N ASP A 15 -19.67 -11.92 6.12
CA ASP A 15 -18.50 -12.79 6.02
C ASP A 15 -17.16 -12.04 5.82
N ARG A 16 -17.19 -10.73 5.53
CA ARG A 16 -16.02 -9.89 5.23
C ARG A 16 -16.26 -8.43 5.60
N LEU A 17 -15.20 -7.66 5.73
CA LEU A 17 -15.27 -6.23 5.99
C LEU A 17 -14.17 -5.47 5.24
N ILE A 18 -14.43 -4.20 4.95
CA ILE A 18 -13.48 -3.24 4.38
C ILE A 18 -13.17 -2.21 5.45
N VAL A 19 -11.88 -2.00 5.72
CA VAL A 19 -11.40 -1.05 6.72
C VAL A 19 -10.56 0.00 6.04
N HIS A 20 -10.78 1.25 6.39
CA HIS A 20 -9.90 2.33 5.99
C HIS A 20 -8.76 2.46 7.02
N LYS A 21 -7.54 2.16 6.57
CA LYS A 21 -6.32 2.33 7.35
C LYS A 21 -5.78 3.74 7.16
N PRO A 22 -5.63 4.57 8.21
CA PRO A 22 -4.96 5.84 8.11
C PRO A 22 -3.42 5.68 7.98
N PRO A 23 -2.70 6.73 7.56
CA PRO A 23 -1.23 6.76 7.59
C PRO A 23 -0.70 6.57 9.01
N GLY A 24 0.49 5.97 9.15
CA GLY A 24 1.14 5.76 10.45
C GLY A 24 0.61 4.57 11.26
N TRP A 25 -0.32 3.80 10.70
CA TRP A 25 -0.83 2.55 11.27
C TRP A 25 -0.27 1.34 10.52
N GLU A 26 0.07 0.30 11.26
CA GLU A 26 0.52 -0.98 10.70
C GLU A 26 -0.64 -1.97 10.64
N VAL A 27 -0.69 -2.81 9.60
CA VAL A 27 -1.76 -3.81 9.45
C VAL A 27 -1.59 -4.99 10.40
N ASP A 28 -0.35 -5.27 10.82
CA ASP A 28 0.19 -6.50 11.44
C ASP A 28 0.45 -7.67 10.52
N THR A 29 1.70 -8.14 10.54
CA THR A 29 2.00 -9.57 10.40
C THR A 29 3.24 -10.07 11.19
N THR A 30 4.14 -9.22 11.73
CA THR A 30 5.38 -9.72 12.39
C THR A 30 6.22 -8.73 13.23
N ASP A 31 5.92 -7.43 13.30
CA ASP A 31 6.87 -6.47 13.91
C ASP A 31 6.47 -6.10 15.36
N ALA A 32 7.27 -6.58 16.32
CA ALA A 32 7.10 -6.41 17.77
C ALA A 32 7.55 -5.03 18.27
N GLY A 33 6.94 -3.96 17.75
CA GLY A 33 7.19 -2.58 18.17
C GLY A 33 6.03 -1.96 18.94
N ASP A 34 6.22 -0.74 19.41
CA ASP A 34 5.19 0.10 20.08
C ASP A 34 4.24 0.77 19.06
N ALA A 35 3.99 0.10 17.93
CA ALA A 35 3.30 0.69 16.79
C ALA A 35 1.77 0.64 16.96
N ARG A 36 1.07 1.52 16.22
CA ARG A 36 -0.40 1.49 16.17
C ARG A 36 -0.86 0.41 15.21
N HIS A 37 -1.43 -0.64 15.76
CA HIS A 37 -1.75 -1.86 15.05
C HIS A 37 -3.24 -1.93 14.67
N LEU A 38 -3.52 -2.10 13.39
CA LEU A 38 -4.88 -2.23 12.86
C LEU A 38 -5.55 -3.51 13.38
N SER A 39 -4.79 -4.59 13.56
CA SER A 39 -5.33 -5.84 14.12
C SER A 39 -5.84 -5.63 15.55
N THR A 40 -5.07 -4.93 16.39
CA THR A 40 -5.47 -4.58 17.75
C THR A 40 -6.72 -3.72 17.77
N PHE A 41 -6.77 -2.68 16.92
CA PHE A 41 -7.97 -1.83 16.81
C PHE A 41 -9.21 -2.64 16.43
N LEU A 42 -9.12 -3.46 15.38
CA LEU A 42 -10.29 -4.19 14.91
C LEU A 42 -10.75 -5.26 15.91
N ARG A 43 -9.83 -5.93 16.62
CA ARG A 43 -10.20 -6.87 17.69
C ARG A 43 -11.01 -6.22 18.81
N LEU A 44 -10.75 -4.94 19.11
CA LEU A 44 -11.48 -4.19 20.12
C LEU A 44 -12.87 -3.76 19.65
N VAL A 45 -13.00 -3.37 18.39
CA VAL A 45 -14.27 -2.84 17.85
C VAL A 45 -15.21 -3.94 17.38
N LEU A 46 -14.67 -5.02 16.79
CA LEU A 46 -15.43 -6.14 16.23
C LEU A 46 -14.64 -7.45 16.43
N PRO A 47 -14.96 -8.30 17.41
CA PRO A 47 -14.37 -9.62 17.48
C PRO A 47 -15.00 -10.56 16.43
N TRP A 48 -14.17 -11.33 15.71
CA TRP A 48 -14.62 -12.39 14.79
C TRP A 48 -13.68 -13.60 14.89
N PRO A 49 -14.07 -14.80 14.40
CA PRO A 49 -13.27 -16.02 14.58
C PRO A 49 -11.81 -15.90 14.15
N LEU A 50 -11.56 -15.26 13.01
CA LEU A 50 -10.20 -15.03 12.49
C LEU A 50 -9.44 -13.91 13.20
N SER A 51 -10.06 -13.04 14.00
CA SER A 51 -9.39 -11.84 14.54
C SER A 51 -8.28 -12.17 15.54
N GLN A 52 -8.31 -13.37 16.13
CA GLN A 52 -7.29 -13.90 17.03
C GLN A 52 -6.34 -14.92 16.35
N ASP A 53 -6.57 -15.23 15.07
CA ASP A 53 -5.82 -16.23 14.33
C ASP A 53 -4.63 -15.59 13.59
N ALA A 54 -3.48 -15.57 14.25
CA ALA A 54 -2.23 -15.05 13.66
C ALA A 54 -1.78 -15.85 12.44
N ALA A 55 -2.08 -17.15 12.36
CA ALA A 55 -1.69 -18.00 11.23
C ALA A 55 -2.41 -17.59 9.94
N HIS A 56 -3.62 -17.04 10.06
CA HIS A 56 -4.39 -16.45 8.98
C HIS A 56 -4.28 -14.92 8.93
N GLY A 57 -3.24 -14.36 9.55
CA GLY A 57 -2.98 -12.91 9.55
C GLY A 57 -4.13 -12.11 10.13
N TYR A 58 -4.79 -12.63 11.17
CA TYR A 58 -5.96 -12.02 11.81
C TYR A 58 -7.16 -11.79 10.87
N GLY A 59 -7.20 -12.50 9.74
CA GLY A 59 -8.20 -12.30 8.69
C GLY A 59 -7.83 -11.20 7.68
N PHE A 60 -6.69 -10.52 7.80
CA PHE A 60 -6.22 -9.59 6.77
C PHE A 60 -5.72 -10.34 5.53
N LEU A 61 -6.19 -9.93 4.35
CA LEU A 61 -5.82 -10.58 3.09
C LEU A 61 -4.59 -9.95 2.42
N HIS A 62 -4.38 -8.66 2.65
CA HIS A 62 -3.25 -7.90 2.13
C HIS A 62 -2.87 -6.80 3.12
N ARG A 63 -1.74 -6.14 2.86
CA ARG A 63 -1.22 -5.05 3.69
C ARG A 63 -0.95 -3.80 2.87
N LEU A 64 -0.92 -2.67 3.57
CA LEU A 64 -0.38 -1.41 3.09
C LEU A 64 0.85 -1.07 3.92
N ASP A 65 1.78 -0.30 3.33
CA ASP A 65 2.93 0.20 4.06
C ASP A 65 2.46 1.11 5.22
N THR A 66 3.21 1.17 6.32
CA THR A 66 2.91 2.02 7.48
C THR A 66 2.55 3.47 7.10
N PRO A 67 3.32 4.18 6.25
CA PRO A 67 2.97 5.55 5.86
C PRO A 67 1.78 5.64 4.89
N SER A 68 1.37 4.56 4.23
CA SER A 68 0.25 4.59 3.26
C SER A 68 -1.10 4.60 3.97
N SER A 69 -2.12 5.13 3.32
CA SER A 69 -3.52 5.02 3.75
C SER A 69 -4.33 4.18 2.77
N GLY A 70 -5.59 3.91 3.10
CA GLY A 70 -6.56 3.38 2.16
C GLY A 70 -7.19 2.10 2.64
N LEU A 71 -7.85 1.42 1.71
CA LEU A 71 -8.72 0.28 2.00
C LEU A 71 -7.92 -1.00 2.25
N ILE A 72 -8.34 -1.74 3.26
CA ILE A 72 -7.85 -3.07 3.60
C ILE A 72 -9.03 -4.04 3.64
N LEU A 73 -8.90 -5.14 2.90
CA LEU A 73 -9.87 -6.22 2.92
C LEU A 73 -9.58 -7.23 4.03
N VAL A 74 -10.62 -7.57 4.78
CA VAL A 74 -10.56 -8.48 5.93
C VAL A 74 -11.66 -9.54 5.83
N ALA A 75 -11.31 -10.80 6.03
CA ALA A 75 -12.27 -11.89 6.13
C ALA A 75 -12.68 -12.12 7.59
N LYS A 76 -13.98 -12.29 7.82
CA LYS A 76 -14.57 -12.63 9.13
C LYS A 76 -14.66 -14.14 9.32
N THR A 77 -14.81 -14.88 8.22
CA THR A 77 -14.92 -16.36 8.21
C THR A 77 -13.80 -17.00 7.41
N PHE A 78 -13.49 -18.27 7.71
CA PHE A 78 -12.52 -19.05 6.92
C PHE A 78 -12.95 -19.20 5.46
N GLN A 79 -14.25 -19.39 5.21
CA GLN A 79 -14.78 -19.49 3.85
C GLN A 79 -14.48 -18.22 3.04
N ALA A 80 -14.78 -17.04 3.59
CA ALA A 80 -14.45 -15.77 2.95
C ALA A 80 -12.93 -15.57 2.83
N TYR A 81 -12.15 -16.00 3.81
CA TYR A 81 -10.69 -15.90 3.74
C TYR A 81 -10.12 -16.67 2.55
N TYR A 82 -10.53 -17.92 2.36
CA TYR A 82 -10.04 -18.73 1.24
C TYR A 82 -10.60 -18.26 -0.11
N ASP A 83 -11.85 -17.82 -0.18
CA ASP A 83 -12.45 -17.17 -1.36
C ASP A 83 -11.66 -15.94 -1.80
N LEU A 84 -11.46 -14.99 -0.88
CA LEU A 84 -10.74 -13.75 -1.17
C LEU A 84 -9.26 -13.98 -1.47
N LYS A 85 -8.63 -14.96 -0.79
CA LYS A 85 -7.26 -15.36 -1.09
C LYS A 85 -7.15 -15.95 -2.48
N PHE A 86 -8.12 -16.77 -2.90
CA PHE A 86 -8.18 -17.29 -4.26
C PHE A 86 -8.26 -16.15 -5.28
N GLN A 87 -9.20 -15.22 -5.11
CA GLN A 87 -9.36 -14.04 -5.99
C GLN A 87 -8.09 -13.15 -6.05
N LEU A 88 -7.37 -13.00 -4.94
CA LEU A 88 -6.09 -12.29 -4.93
C LEU A 88 -4.99 -13.03 -5.68
N THR A 89 -4.99 -14.37 -5.63
CA THR A 89 -4.00 -15.20 -6.34
C THR A 89 -4.30 -15.36 -7.82
N THR A 90 -5.57 -15.30 -8.22
CA THR A 90 -6.02 -15.33 -9.62
C THR A 90 -6.07 -13.95 -10.28
N GLU A 91 -5.71 -12.89 -9.53
CA GLU A 91 -5.73 -11.50 -9.98
C GLU A 91 -7.13 -10.95 -10.32
N ASP A 92 -8.19 -11.60 -9.84
CA ASP A 92 -9.58 -11.14 -10.00
C ASP A 92 -9.88 -9.90 -9.13
N LEU A 93 -9.07 -9.68 -8.10
CA LEU A 93 -9.20 -8.52 -7.22
C LEU A 93 -8.36 -7.34 -7.71
N THR A 94 -9.05 -6.29 -8.15
CA THR A 94 -8.44 -5.02 -8.57
C THR A 94 -8.04 -4.17 -7.37
N ARG A 95 -6.79 -3.67 -7.39
CA ARG A 95 -6.29 -2.72 -6.40
C ARG A 95 -5.79 -1.47 -7.11
N ASP A 96 -6.48 -0.37 -6.85
CA ASP A 96 -6.19 0.95 -7.39
C ASP A 96 -5.74 1.88 -6.26
N TYR A 97 -4.80 2.74 -6.58
CA TYR A 97 -4.20 3.70 -5.66
C TYR A 97 -4.06 5.06 -6.34
N ILE A 98 -4.12 6.09 -5.53
CA ILE A 98 -3.77 7.45 -5.90
C ILE A 98 -2.40 7.77 -5.30
N VAL A 99 -1.49 8.20 -6.17
CA VAL A 99 -0.10 8.46 -5.80
C VAL A 99 0.31 9.82 -6.36
N LEU A 100 0.81 10.71 -5.50
CA LEU A 100 1.49 11.91 -5.96
C LEU A 100 2.97 11.59 -6.19
N SER A 101 3.44 11.79 -7.41
CA SER A 101 4.81 11.50 -7.84
C SER A 101 5.51 12.74 -8.38
N HIS A 102 6.83 12.76 -8.26
CA HIS A 102 7.69 13.71 -8.98
C HIS A 102 7.70 13.41 -10.47
N GLY A 103 7.95 14.44 -11.29
CA GLY A 103 8.03 14.30 -12.73
C GLY A 103 6.68 14.28 -13.44
N LEU A 104 6.73 14.06 -14.75
CA LEU A 104 5.56 14.10 -15.64
C LEU A 104 5.40 12.76 -16.32
N LEU A 105 4.30 12.07 -16.02
CA LEU A 105 3.93 10.87 -16.76
C LEU A 105 3.42 11.26 -18.17
N SER A 106 3.76 10.48 -19.18
CA SER A 106 3.19 10.63 -20.53
C SER A 106 1.65 10.52 -20.52
N ALA A 107 0.98 11.23 -21.43
CA ALA A 107 -0.47 11.12 -21.63
C ALA A 107 -0.92 9.69 -22.00
N SER A 108 -0.05 8.89 -22.63
CA SER A 108 -0.32 7.48 -22.93
C SER A 108 -0.38 6.57 -21.69
N GLY A 109 0.05 7.07 -20.53
CA GLY A 109 0.33 6.24 -19.36
C GLY A 109 1.60 5.40 -19.54
N LEU A 110 1.84 4.53 -18.56
CA LEU A 110 2.97 3.61 -18.55
C LEU A 110 2.57 2.31 -17.86
N ASP A 111 2.87 1.18 -18.49
CA ASP A 111 2.72 -0.15 -17.90
C ASP A 111 4.12 -0.69 -17.59
N ILE A 112 4.33 -1.10 -16.34
CA ILE A 112 5.63 -1.54 -15.81
C ILE A 112 5.51 -3.02 -15.46
N ASP A 113 6.20 -3.87 -16.23
CA ASP A 113 6.33 -5.31 -15.99
C ASP A 113 7.78 -5.62 -15.60
N GLU A 114 8.12 -5.31 -14.36
CA GLU A 114 9.48 -5.38 -13.84
C GLU A 114 9.52 -6.14 -12.52
N ARG A 115 10.70 -6.71 -12.22
CA ARG A 115 10.83 -7.63 -11.08
C ARG A 115 11.24 -6.87 -9.82
N VAL A 116 10.46 -6.99 -8.74
CA VAL A 116 10.76 -6.37 -7.44
C VAL A 116 11.42 -7.35 -6.49
N TYR A 117 12.60 -7.01 -6.01
CA TYR A 117 13.34 -7.75 -5.00
C TYR A 117 13.23 -7.08 -3.63
N TYR A 118 13.04 -7.89 -2.59
CA TYR A 118 13.03 -7.44 -1.20
C TYR A 118 14.20 -8.10 -0.46
N TRP A 119 15.06 -7.27 0.13
CA TRP A 119 16.26 -7.67 0.86
C TRP A 119 15.89 -8.20 2.26
N ARG A 120 15.62 -9.51 2.35
CA ARG A 120 15.07 -10.16 3.56
C ARG A 120 15.93 -10.03 4.81
N HIS A 121 17.25 -9.97 4.67
CA HIS A 121 18.19 -9.93 5.80
C HIS A 121 18.36 -8.52 6.40
N ASP A 122 17.94 -7.49 5.67
CA ASP A 122 18.07 -6.10 6.07
C ASP A 122 16.68 -5.43 6.02
N GLY A 123 15.82 -5.72 7.01
CA GLY A 123 14.41 -5.31 7.02
C GLY A 123 14.14 -3.80 6.86
N GLY A 124 15.18 -2.97 7.03
CA GLY A 124 15.17 -1.55 6.78
C GLY A 124 15.34 -1.12 5.31
N LEU A 125 15.95 -1.94 4.45
CA LEU A 125 16.29 -1.53 3.08
C LEU A 125 15.06 -1.33 2.17
N PRO A 126 15.15 -0.42 1.19
CA PRO A 126 14.17 -0.33 0.11
C PRO A 126 14.16 -1.61 -0.72
N SER A 127 12.98 -1.98 -1.21
CA SER A 127 12.82 -2.94 -2.29
C SER A 127 13.41 -2.34 -3.57
N THR A 128 13.99 -3.14 -4.44
CA THR A 128 14.61 -2.64 -5.68
C THR A 128 14.12 -3.40 -6.89
N VAL A 129 14.08 -2.73 -8.04
CA VAL A 129 13.86 -3.40 -9.33
C VAL A 129 15.16 -4.08 -9.75
N CYS A 130 15.16 -5.40 -9.88
CA CYS A 130 16.31 -6.16 -10.37
C CYS A 130 15.92 -7.58 -10.82
N SER A 131 16.79 -8.22 -11.60
CA SER A 131 16.56 -9.56 -12.16
C SER A 131 16.28 -10.64 -11.11
N ARG A 132 16.83 -10.51 -9.89
CA ARG A 132 16.58 -11.43 -8.76
C ARG A 132 15.19 -11.30 -8.14
N GLY A 133 14.45 -10.25 -8.48
CA GLY A 133 13.13 -9.95 -7.96
C GLY A 133 12.07 -10.97 -8.32
N ARG A 134 10.85 -10.74 -7.85
CA ARG A 134 9.65 -11.49 -8.25
C ARG A 134 8.89 -10.72 -9.33
N PRO A 135 8.24 -11.40 -10.29
CA PRO A 135 7.38 -10.74 -11.27
C PRO A 135 6.40 -9.80 -10.59
N SER A 136 6.34 -8.57 -11.10
CA SER A 136 5.50 -7.51 -10.56
C SER A 136 4.96 -6.63 -11.68
N GLN A 137 3.66 -6.34 -11.63
CA GLN A 137 2.98 -5.59 -12.67
C GLN A 137 2.23 -4.39 -12.08
N THR A 138 2.53 -3.21 -12.61
CA THR A 138 1.97 -1.92 -12.17
C THR A 138 1.61 -1.09 -13.40
N CYS A 139 0.39 -0.58 -13.44
CA CYS A 139 -0.13 0.28 -14.50
C CYS A 139 -0.31 1.70 -13.95
N LEU A 140 0.28 2.69 -14.62
CA LEU A 140 0.25 4.10 -14.25
C LEU A 140 -0.57 4.89 -15.27
N ARG A 141 -1.50 5.73 -14.79
CA ARG A 141 -2.25 6.69 -15.60
C ARG A 141 -2.21 8.06 -14.91
N ALA A 142 -2.04 9.13 -15.68
CA ALA A 142 -2.04 10.48 -15.11
C ALA A 142 -3.48 10.96 -14.92
N LEU A 143 -3.81 11.39 -13.70
CA LEU A 143 -5.08 12.05 -13.38
C LEU A 143 -4.96 13.58 -13.44
N GLY A 144 -3.76 14.10 -13.18
CA GLY A 144 -3.46 15.53 -13.22
C GLY A 144 -1.97 15.79 -13.13
N GLN A 145 -1.54 16.98 -13.54
CA GLN A 145 -0.14 17.38 -13.53
C GLN A 145 0.03 18.81 -13.05
N CYS A 146 1.10 19.07 -12.31
CA CYS A 146 1.50 20.40 -11.88
C CYS A 146 2.90 20.71 -12.39
N ARG A 147 3.08 21.90 -12.95
CA ARG A 147 4.38 22.40 -13.47
C ARG A 147 4.75 23.77 -12.89
N ARG A 148 4.11 24.18 -11.78
CA ARG A 148 4.34 25.51 -11.17
C ARG A 148 5.55 25.46 -10.25
N ALA A 149 5.34 25.35 -8.94
CA ALA A 149 6.42 25.32 -7.95
C ALA A 149 7.28 24.04 -8.03
N HIS A 150 6.64 22.92 -8.37
CA HIS A 150 7.27 21.62 -8.53
C HIS A 150 6.69 20.90 -9.74
N ILE A 151 7.50 20.05 -10.36
CA ILE A 151 7.07 19.18 -11.46
C ILE A 151 6.53 17.89 -10.85
N LEU A 152 5.20 17.72 -10.88
CA LEU A 152 4.50 16.62 -10.22
C LEU A 152 3.40 16.02 -11.12
N SER A 153 3.10 14.76 -10.89
CA SER A 153 1.94 14.05 -11.46
C SER A 153 1.12 13.40 -10.35
N LEU A 154 -0.20 13.60 -10.41
CA LEU A 154 -1.17 12.79 -9.66
C LEU A 154 -1.47 11.55 -10.50
N LEU A 155 -1.16 10.38 -9.97
CA LEU A 155 -1.23 9.12 -10.68
C LEU A 155 -2.37 8.26 -10.13
N ALA A 156 -3.16 7.68 -11.04
CA ALA A 156 -3.90 6.46 -10.78
C ALA A 156 -2.96 5.28 -11.02
N VAL A 157 -2.81 4.42 -10.03
CA VAL A 157 -1.89 3.29 -10.03
C VAL A 157 -2.68 2.03 -9.79
N ARG A 158 -2.70 1.12 -10.76
CA ARG A 158 -3.31 -0.20 -10.62
C ARG A 158 -2.21 -1.25 -10.48
N ILE A 159 -2.33 -2.14 -9.50
CA ILE A 159 -1.40 -3.28 -9.34
C ILE A 159 -2.12 -4.62 -9.56
N ARG A 160 -1.46 -5.53 -10.27
CA ARG A 160 -1.90 -6.93 -10.38
C ARG A 160 -1.24 -7.82 -9.33
N THR A 161 0.00 -7.51 -8.99
CA THR A 161 0.78 -8.16 -7.94
C THR A 161 0.92 -7.24 -6.73
N GLY A 162 1.14 -7.81 -5.53
CA GLY A 162 1.34 -7.04 -4.29
C GLY A 162 2.69 -7.31 -3.62
N ARG A 163 3.81 -6.92 -4.24
CA ARG A 163 5.14 -7.05 -3.59
C ARG A 163 5.39 -5.93 -2.59
N ARG A 164 6.24 -6.17 -1.60
CA ARG A 164 6.58 -5.17 -0.58
C ARG A 164 7.16 -3.92 -1.24
N HIS A 165 6.57 -2.76 -0.95
CA HIS A 165 6.91 -1.47 -1.54
C HIS A 165 6.84 -1.42 -3.09
N GLN A 166 6.06 -2.30 -3.74
CA GLN A 166 6.06 -2.44 -5.21
C GLN A 166 5.86 -1.11 -5.95
N ILE A 167 4.82 -0.35 -5.59
CA ILE A 167 4.50 0.92 -6.24
C ILE A 167 5.68 1.87 -6.13
N ARG A 168 6.25 2.03 -4.93
CA ARG A 168 7.36 2.94 -4.64
C ARG A 168 8.64 2.56 -5.39
N ALA A 169 8.93 1.26 -5.48
CA ALA A 169 10.07 0.75 -6.24
C ALA A 169 9.88 0.95 -7.75
N HIS A 170 8.68 0.68 -8.30
CA HIS A 170 8.39 0.87 -9.72
C HIS A 170 8.38 2.33 -10.11
N THR A 171 7.74 3.20 -9.32
CA THR A 171 7.67 4.65 -9.62
C THR A 171 9.06 5.29 -9.55
N LEU A 172 9.91 4.88 -8.59
CA LEU A 172 11.32 5.28 -8.58
C LEU A 172 12.07 4.77 -9.82
N HIS A 173 11.87 3.50 -10.21
CA HIS A 173 12.57 2.88 -11.34
C HIS A 173 12.34 3.60 -12.67
N VAL A 174 11.18 4.25 -12.83
CA VAL A 174 10.81 5.00 -14.05
C VAL A 174 10.97 6.51 -13.88
N ASP A 175 11.81 6.94 -12.92
CA ASP A 175 12.10 8.35 -12.61
C ASP A 175 10.87 9.20 -12.22
N LEU A 176 9.86 8.56 -11.62
CA LEU A 176 8.66 9.20 -11.09
C LEU A 176 8.47 8.95 -9.57
N PRO A 177 9.51 9.14 -8.72
CA PRO A 177 9.46 8.73 -7.32
C PRO A 177 8.29 9.37 -6.57
N THR A 178 7.72 8.65 -5.62
CA THR A 178 6.61 9.15 -4.81
C THR A 178 7.04 10.35 -3.95
N VAL A 179 6.19 11.38 -3.88
CA VAL A 179 6.44 12.58 -3.06
C VAL A 179 6.46 12.24 -1.57
N CYS A 180 7.32 12.92 -0.80
CA CYS A 180 7.51 12.73 0.64
C CYS A 180 8.01 11.32 1.03
N ASP A 181 8.60 10.57 0.09
CA ASP A 181 9.12 9.23 0.36
C ASP A 181 10.50 9.22 1.00
N GLY A 182 10.58 9.19 2.33
CA GLY A 182 11.86 9.22 3.03
C GLY A 182 12.74 7.98 2.84
N LYS A 183 12.22 6.89 2.27
CA LYS A 183 12.99 5.67 1.99
C LYS A 183 13.48 5.58 0.54
N TYR A 184 12.74 6.16 -0.41
CA TYR A 184 13.04 6.05 -1.85
C TYR A 184 13.41 7.37 -2.52
N ALA A 185 12.94 8.51 -2.04
CA ALA A 185 13.23 9.80 -2.64
C ALA A 185 14.53 10.39 -2.07
N ALA A 186 15.42 10.82 -2.96
CA ALA A 186 16.61 11.58 -2.55
C ALA A 186 16.21 12.94 -1.95
N THR A 187 17.01 13.47 -1.03
CA THR A 187 16.74 14.76 -0.36
C THR A 187 16.48 15.90 -1.35
N ARG A 188 17.09 15.86 -2.55
CA ARG A 188 16.93 16.87 -3.61
C ARG A 188 15.54 16.89 -4.26
N VAL A 189 14.80 15.80 -4.19
CA VAL A 189 13.41 15.69 -4.67
C VAL A 189 12.42 15.67 -3.49
N PHE A 190 12.86 15.88 -2.26
CA PHE A 190 11.98 15.81 -1.10
C PHE A 190 11.26 17.15 -0.84
N ILE A 191 9.93 17.21 -1.08
CA ILE A 191 9.12 18.40 -0.75
C ILE A 191 8.64 18.25 0.70
N VAL A 192 9.12 19.10 1.61
CA VAL A 192 8.61 19.16 2.99
C VAL A 192 7.79 20.42 3.18
N GLN A 193 6.47 20.27 3.27
CA GLN A 193 5.60 21.24 3.91
C GLN A 193 4.55 20.49 4.73
N GLY A 194 4.98 19.89 5.85
CA GLY A 194 4.10 19.31 6.85
C GLY A 194 3.19 18.17 6.36
N ARG A 195 3.63 16.93 6.60
CA ARG A 195 2.93 15.62 6.55
C ARG A 195 3.51 14.66 5.52
N GLY A 196 3.61 13.40 5.95
CA GLY A 196 4.20 12.30 5.20
C GLY A 196 3.35 11.85 4.01
N LEU A 197 3.96 10.97 3.21
CA LEU A 197 3.35 10.19 2.13
C LEU A 197 1.87 9.88 2.37
N CYS A 198 1.01 10.28 1.44
CA CYS A 198 -0.36 9.78 1.34
C CYS A 198 -0.47 9.06 -0.01
N MET A 199 -0.34 7.74 0.01
CA MET A 199 -0.89 6.89 -1.05
C MET A 199 -2.25 6.45 -0.54
N ALA A 200 -3.33 6.74 -1.25
CA ALA A 200 -4.70 6.42 -0.86
C ALA A 200 -5.31 5.42 -1.83
#